data_AF-A0A061NTH0-F1
#
_entry.id   AF-A0A061NTH0-F1
#
_cell.length_a   1.000
_cell.length_b   1.000
_cell.length_c   1.000
_cell.angle_alpha   90.00
_cell.angle_beta   90.00
_cell.angle_gamma   90.00
#
_symmetry.space_group_name_H-M   'P 1'
#
loop_
_entity.id
_entity.type
_entity.pdbx_description
1 polymer ?
#
loop_
_entity_poly.entity_id
_entity_poly.type
_entity_poly.pdbx_seq_one_letter_code
_entity_poly.pdbx_strand_id
1 'polypeptide(L)' 'MGLGERRLGSYKNKIGAKHSIGLQGGHIDVANTVLFLASDEAQFITGAQLAVDDGYTAK' A
#
# COMPACT_ATOMS: atom_id res chain seq x y z
N MET A 1 -24.40 -9.67 11.72
CA MET A 1 -23.67 -8.84 10.74
C MET A 1 -24.63 -8.28 9.70
N GLY A 2 -24.70 -6.96 9.58
CA GLY A 2 -25.60 -6.26 8.65
C GLY A 2 -25.20 -6.46 7.18
N LEU A 3 -26.13 -6.21 6.24
CA LEU A 3 -25.87 -6.31 4.80
C LEU A 3 -24.66 -5.46 4.36
N GLY A 4 -24.44 -4.31 5.01
CA GLY A 4 -23.32 -3.41 4.76
C GLY A 4 -21.96 -3.97 5.16
N GLU A 5 -21.87 -4.65 6.31
CA GLU A 5 -20.64 -5.26 6.80
C GLU A 5 -20.18 -6.41 5.89
N ARG A 6 -21.13 -7.23 5.40
CA ARG A 6 -20.85 -8.30 4.43
C ARG A 6 -20.33 -7.75 3.09
N ARG A 7 -20.86 -6.61 2.64
CA ARG A 7 -20.40 -5.95 1.42
C ARG A 7 -18.97 -5.43 1.58
N LEU A 8 -18.68 -4.75 2.69
CA LEU A 8 -17.34 -4.25 2.99
C LEU A 8 -16.29 -5.37 3.04
N GLY A 9 -16.60 -6.49 3.70
CA GLY A 9 -15.71 -7.66 3.74
C GLY A 9 -15.44 -8.26 2.35
N SER A 10 -16.48 -8.41 1.53
CA SER A 10 -16.33 -8.90 0.14
C SER A 10 -15.50 -7.96 -0.73
N TYR A 11 -15.66 -6.64 -0.57
CA TYR A 11 -14.86 -5.65 -1.27
C TYR A 11 -13.38 -5.73 -0.86
N LYS A 12 -13.07 -5.79 0.44
CA LYS A 12 -11.69 -5.93 0.94
C LYS A 12 -11.02 -7.18 0.38
N ASN A 13 -11.71 -8.31 0.33
CA ASN A 13 -11.16 -9.55 -0.24
C ASN A 13 -10.82 -9.43 -1.74
N LYS A 14 -11.67 -8.75 -2.53
CA LYS A 14 -11.42 -8.54 -3.95
C LYS A 14 -10.23 -7.62 -4.22
N ILE A 15 -10.01 -6.64 -3.35
CA ILE A 15 -8.89 -5.70 -3.45
C ILE A 15 -7.61 -6.42 -3.02
N GLY A 16 -7.66 -7.17 -1.91
CA GLY A 16 -6.54 -7.97 -1.40
C GLY A 16 -6.02 -8.99 -2.43
N ALA A 17 -6.90 -9.66 -3.18
CA ALA A 17 -6.49 -10.64 -4.19
C ALA A 17 -5.61 -10.09 -5.33
N LYS A 18 -5.55 -8.76 -5.49
CA LYS A 18 -4.67 -8.09 -6.46
C LYS A 18 -3.29 -7.74 -5.90
N HIS A 19 -3.16 -7.69 -4.59
CA HIS A 19 -1.97 -7.33 -3.84
C HIS A 19 -1.23 -8.62 -3.46
N SER A 20 0.09 -8.64 -3.60
CA SER A 20 0.96 -9.79 -3.30
C SER A 20 0.83 -10.28 -1.84
N ILE A 21 0.70 -9.35 -0.88
CA ILE A 21 0.50 -9.64 0.56
C ILE A 21 -0.97 -9.89 0.91
N GLY A 22 -1.90 -9.77 -0.05
CA GLY A 22 -3.32 -10.02 0.19
C GLY A 22 -4.04 -8.93 0.99
N LEU A 23 -3.37 -7.82 1.32
CA LEU A 23 -3.91 -6.71 2.11
C LEU A 23 -3.90 -5.41 1.30
N GLN A 24 -4.91 -4.57 1.54
CA GLN A 24 -4.92 -3.21 1.03
C GLN A 24 -4.10 -2.31 1.97
N GLY A 25 -3.04 -1.69 1.45
CA GLY A 25 -2.29 -0.65 2.15
C GLY A 25 -3.16 0.55 2.52
N GLY A 26 -2.82 1.20 3.62
CA GLY A 26 -3.44 2.43 4.11
C GLY A 26 -2.60 3.67 3.82
N HIS A 27 -3.15 4.84 4.19
CA HIS A 27 -2.42 6.11 4.10
C HIS A 27 -1.09 6.09 4.88
N ILE A 28 -0.99 5.27 5.92
CA ILE A 28 0.21 5.17 6.76
C ILE A 28 1.40 4.55 6.03
N ASP A 29 1.16 3.65 5.07
CA ASP A 29 2.24 3.00 4.33
C ASP A 29 2.98 4.02 3.46
N VAL A 30 2.23 4.90 2.78
CA VAL A 30 2.79 6.02 2.01
C VAL A 30 3.47 7.04 2.93
N ALA A 31 2.84 7.39 4.06
CA ALA A 31 3.40 8.36 5.00
C ALA A 31 4.74 7.91 5.58
N ASN A 32 4.87 6.61 5.90
CA ASN A 32 6.13 6.04 6.37
C ASN A 32 7.21 6.04 5.29
N THR A 33 6.86 5.78 4.01
CA THR A 33 7.81 5.94 2.91
C THR A 33 8.29 7.38 2.76
N VAL A 34 7.38 8.37 2.87
CA VAL A 34 7.76 9.78 2.83
C VAL A 34 8.64 10.15 4.02
N LEU A 35 8.33 9.66 5.23
CA LEU A 35 9.13 9.88 6.42
C LEU A 35 10.56 9.37 6.24
N PHE A 36 10.74 8.16 5.68
CA PHE A 36 12.05 7.62 5.34
C PHE A 36 12.76 8.43 4.25
N LEU A 37 12.07 8.82 3.18
CA LEU A 37 12.68 9.62 2.11
C LEU A 37 13.09 11.03 2.56
N ALA A 38 12.47 11.55 3.61
CA ALA A 38 12.80 12.85 4.20
C ALA A 38 13.97 12.79 5.20
N SER A 39 14.49 11.60 5.53
CA SER A 39 15.52 11.42 6.54
C SER A 39 16.92 11.24 5.94
N ASP A 40 17.95 11.36 6.78
CA ASP A 40 19.36 11.24 6.36
C ASP A 40 19.72 9.83 5.86
N GLU A 41 18.93 8.82 6.24
CA GLU A 41 19.08 7.44 5.76
C GLU A 41 18.80 7.31 4.25
N ALA A 42 18.06 8.23 3.65
CA ALA A 42 17.77 8.25 2.22
C ALA A 42 18.73 9.11 1.39
N GLN A 43 19.88 9.56 1.94
CA GLN A 43 20.78 10.53 1.29
C GLN A 43 21.29 10.14 -0.11
N PHE A 44 21.26 8.85 -0.47
CA PHE A 44 21.68 8.35 -1.79
C PHE A 44 20.51 8.04 -2.74
N ILE A 45 19.27 8.34 -2.34
CA ILE A 45 18.06 8.11 -3.13
C ILE A 45 17.59 9.43 -3.71
N THR A 46 17.78 9.64 -5.01
CA THR A 46 17.29 10.82 -5.73
C THR A 46 16.90 10.46 -7.16
N GLY A 47 15.91 11.17 -7.72
CA GLY A 47 15.40 10.93 -9.08
C GLY A 47 14.70 9.58 -9.30
N ALA A 48 14.50 8.79 -8.24
CA ALA A 48 13.85 7.49 -8.32
C ALA A 48 12.34 7.60 -8.06
N GLN A 49 11.56 6.77 -8.75
CA GLN A 49 10.14 6.56 -8.44
C GLN A 49 10.00 5.30 -7.59
N LEU A 50 9.55 5.44 -6.35
CA LEU A 50 9.33 4.33 -5.43
C LEU A 50 7.84 3.98 -5.35
N ALA A 51 7.48 2.78 -5.80
CA ALA A 51 6.12 2.28 -5.70
C ALA A 51 5.81 1.82 -4.27
N VAL A 52 4.65 2.24 -3.75
CA VAL A 52 4.13 1.84 -2.42
C VAL A 52 2.75 1.21 -2.62
N ASP A 53 2.74 0.06 -3.29
CA ASP A 53 1.53 -0.56 -3.83
C ASP A 53 1.52 -2.09 -3.70
N ASP A 54 2.39 -2.64 -2.84
CA ASP A 54 2.55 -4.07 -2.64
C ASP A 54 2.86 -4.86 -3.94
N GLY A 55 3.61 -4.24 -4.84
CA GLY A 55 4.04 -4.86 -6.10
C GLY A 55 2.92 -4.99 -7.12
N TYR A 56 1.77 -4.32 -6.93
CA TYR A 56 0.65 -4.37 -7.86
C TYR A 56 1.04 -3.91 -9.28
N THR A 57 1.95 -2.94 -9.39
CA THR A 57 2.43 -2.40 -10.66
C THR A 57 3.64 -3.14 -11.26
N ALA A 58 4.24 -4.10 -10.56
CA ALA A 58 5.51 -4.74 -10.95
C ALA A 58 5.39 -5.83 -12.05
N LYS A 59 4.31 -5.81 -12.85
CA LYS A 59 4.04 -6.84 -13.87
C LYS A 59 4.85 -6.67 -15.15
#